data_AF-A0ABD2DUX7-F1
#
_entry.id   AF-A0ABD2DUX7-F1
#
_cell.length_a   1.000
_cell.length_b   1.000
_cell.length_c   1.000
_cell.angle_alpha   90.00
_cell.angle_beta   90.00
_cell.angle_gamma   90.00
#
_symmetry.space_group_name_H-M   'P 1'
#
loop_
_entity.id
_entity.type
_entity.pdbx_description
1 polymer ?
#
loop_
_entity_poly.entity_id
_entity_poly.type
_entity_poly.pdbx_seq_one_letter_code
_entity_poly.pdbx_strand_id
1 'polypeptide(L)'
;MWVPVAGLPPRLKLSALAGAGRFCILGSGASTRKDLPTRNHRGFSDSYPQLLPKPDLNESPSWVSKRRLEPKRYVTSRRLAETVAQILRGKRKRPCHLLLECNPGPGILTQALLETGAKVVALESDRTFIPHLEEPWSSFDIYTQNGQPEKPKRRKSLELIQQNLYFIRMTPRRSLFTENLSPINYNVFFHMLKHCFGKRNARLIDHLNSLTPVDAMDILMQIKKNEKVKVTNIYPEDFKRLFETIECSKDYAYKWVYDDSMEDTS
;
A
#
# COMPACT_ATOMS: atom_id res chain seq x y z
N MET A 1 42.54 -9.63 30.91
CA MET A 1 43.59 -9.41 29.89
C MET A 1 42.90 -9.11 28.56
N TRP A 2 43.49 -8.22 27.77
CA TRP A 2 42.92 -7.46 26.65
C TRP A 2 42.74 -8.28 25.35
N VAL A 3 41.83 -7.80 24.47
CA VAL A 3 41.48 -8.30 23.11
C VAL A 3 42.48 -7.79 22.05
N PRO A 4 42.67 -8.41 20.86
CA PRO A 4 41.93 -7.97 19.63
C PRO A 4 41.57 -9.11 18.62
N VAL A 5 40.34 -9.15 18.04
CA VAL A 5 39.85 -8.66 16.71
C VAL A 5 39.88 -9.70 15.57
N ALA A 6 38.70 -10.02 15.00
CA ALA A 6 38.32 -9.88 13.56
C ALA A 6 37.10 -10.75 13.14
N GLY A 7 36.06 -10.13 12.56
CA GLY A 7 35.21 -10.75 11.51
C GLY A 7 33.71 -10.97 11.78
N LEU A 8 32.85 -10.13 11.19
CA LEU A 8 31.42 -10.38 10.84
C LEU A 8 31.30 -10.26 9.30
N PRO A 9 30.23 -10.70 8.60
CA PRO A 9 29.59 -12.03 8.42
C PRO A 9 29.48 -12.45 6.92
N PRO A 10 28.76 -13.53 6.52
CA PRO A 10 27.76 -13.31 5.45
C PRO A 10 26.45 -14.16 5.50
N ARG A 11 25.33 -13.43 5.32
CA ARG A 11 24.14 -13.72 4.48
C ARG A 11 22.97 -14.55 5.05
N LEU A 12 21.90 -13.80 5.35
CA LEU A 12 20.50 -14.17 5.56
C LEU A 12 19.89 -14.88 4.34
N LYS A 13 19.00 -15.86 4.59
CA LYS A 13 18.22 -16.61 3.58
C LYS A 13 16.84 -15.97 3.36
N LEU A 14 16.33 -16.01 2.12
CA LEU A 14 15.02 -15.49 1.70
C LEU A 14 14.00 -16.63 1.63
N SER A 15 12.79 -16.44 2.17
CA SER A 15 11.60 -17.26 1.87
C SER A 15 10.59 -16.39 1.12
N ALA A 16 10.12 -16.86 -0.03
CA ALA A 16 9.09 -16.19 -0.83
C ALA A 16 7.69 -16.53 -0.30
N LEU A 17 6.86 -15.51 -0.12
CA LEU A 17 5.41 -15.66 0.04
C LEU A 17 4.76 -15.16 -1.26
N ALA A 18 4.17 -16.08 -2.02
CA ALA A 18 3.26 -15.74 -3.09
C ALA A 18 1.94 -15.29 -2.45
N GLY A 19 1.61 -14.02 -2.63
CA GLY A 19 0.36 -13.42 -2.18
C GLY A 19 0.30 -11.99 -2.71
N ALA A 20 -0.83 -11.61 -3.30
CA ALA A 20 -1.04 -10.30 -3.92
C ALA A 20 -1.18 -9.19 -2.85
N GLY A 21 -0.09 -8.88 -2.17
CA GLY A 21 0.05 -7.74 -1.27
C GLY A 21 1.32 -6.99 -1.62
N ARG A 22 1.20 -5.82 -2.27
CA ARG A 22 2.36 -4.99 -2.59
C ARG A 22 2.88 -4.29 -1.33
N PHE A 23 3.64 -5.01 -0.51
CA PHE A 23 4.54 -4.43 0.47
C PHE A 23 5.97 -4.66 0.00
N CYS A 24 6.60 -3.62 -0.54
CA CYS A 24 8.02 -3.64 -0.87
C CYS A 24 8.82 -3.31 0.39
N ILE A 25 9.39 -4.31 1.05
CA ILE A 25 10.52 -4.11 1.97
C ILE A 25 11.78 -4.21 1.11
N LEU A 26 12.34 -3.06 0.73
CA LEU A 26 13.58 -3.02 -0.06
C LEU A 26 14.80 -3.11 0.88
N GLY A 27 15.35 -4.32 1.00
CA GLY A 27 16.70 -4.54 1.54
C GLY A 27 17.74 -4.37 0.43
N SER A 28 18.88 -3.75 0.74
CA SER A 28 19.97 -3.53 -0.22
C SER A 28 20.83 -4.80 -0.33
N GLY A 29 21.03 -5.30 -1.56
CA GLY A 29 22.01 -6.34 -1.85
C GLY A 29 22.04 -6.74 -3.31
N ALA A 30 23.07 -6.31 -4.04
CA ALA A 30 23.37 -6.77 -5.39
C ALA A 30 24.15 -8.11 -5.34
N SER A 31 23.80 -9.07 -6.18
CA SER A 31 24.69 -10.20 -6.48
C SER A 31 24.51 -10.69 -7.91
N THR A 32 25.64 -10.71 -8.61
CA THR A 32 25.88 -11.30 -9.92
C THR A 32 25.68 -12.81 -9.91
N ARG A 33 25.22 -13.31 -11.07
CA ARG A 33 24.92 -14.71 -11.41
C ARG A 33 26.22 -15.51 -11.54
N LYS A 34 26.26 -16.71 -10.95
CA LYS A 34 27.22 -17.76 -11.33
C LYS A 34 26.49 -19.10 -11.38
N ASP A 35 26.65 -19.77 -12.52
CA ASP A 35 26.19 -21.13 -12.83
C ASP A 35 26.99 -22.19 -12.06
N LEU A 36 26.34 -23.33 -11.75
CA LEU A 36 26.80 -24.75 -11.84
C LEU A 36 25.94 -25.67 -10.90
N PRO A 37 25.98 -27.01 -11.01
CA PRO A 37 25.45 -27.89 -12.05
C PRO A 37 24.23 -28.74 -11.59
N THR A 38 23.62 -29.37 -12.59
CA THR A 38 22.64 -30.47 -12.52
C THR A 38 23.08 -31.66 -11.65
N ARG A 39 22.17 -32.17 -10.79
CA ARG A 39 22.25 -33.53 -10.25
C ARG A 39 20.87 -34.17 -10.18
N ASN A 40 20.70 -35.18 -11.03
CA ASN A 40 19.52 -36.05 -11.13
C ASN A 40 19.40 -36.97 -9.91
N HIS A 41 18.17 -37.35 -9.52
CA HIS A 41 17.74 -38.75 -9.36
C HIS A 41 16.19 -38.85 -9.29
N ARG A 42 15.64 -39.61 -10.26
CA ARG A 42 14.42 -40.48 -10.33
C ARG A 42 13.49 -40.51 -9.10
N GLY A 43 12.17 -40.61 -9.21
CA GLY A 43 11.24 -40.80 -10.33
C GLY A 43 9.86 -41.19 -9.76
N PHE A 44 8.76 -40.91 -10.47
CA PHE A 44 7.67 -41.84 -10.81
C PHE A 44 6.41 -41.11 -11.30
N SER A 45 5.93 -41.64 -12.42
CA SER A 45 4.58 -41.57 -13.01
C SER A 45 4.36 -40.55 -14.13
N ASP A 46 4.57 -41.09 -15.33
CA ASP A 46 4.16 -40.61 -16.64
C ASP A 46 2.63 -40.66 -16.80
N SER A 47 2.04 -39.52 -17.14
CA SER A 47 0.83 -39.46 -17.94
C SER A 47 0.88 -38.16 -18.73
N TYR A 48 1.35 -38.24 -19.98
CA TYR A 48 1.30 -37.19 -20.99
C TYR A 48 -0.03 -37.29 -21.75
N PRO A 49 -0.89 -36.26 -21.72
CA PRO A 49 -1.78 -35.98 -22.83
C PRO A 49 -1.08 -35.06 -23.84
N GLN A 50 -1.25 -35.38 -25.11
CA GLN A 50 -0.61 -34.80 -26.28
C GLN A 50 -0.79 -33.27 -26.39
N LEU A 51 0.26 -32.60 -26.88
CA LEU A 51 0.26 -31.18 -27.26
C LEU A 51 -0.76 -30.95 -28.38
N LEU A 52 -1.88 -30.32 -28.05
CA LEU A 52 -2.78 -29.73 -29.04
C LEU A 52 -2.09 -28.53 -29.72
N PRO A 53 -2.30 -28.32 -31.04
CA PRO A 53 -1.69 -27.22 -31.77
C PRO A 53 -2.09 -25.86 -31.16
N LYS A 54 -1.10 -24.98 -30.98
CA LYS A 54 -1.31 -23.59 -30.53
C LYS A 54 -2.32 -22.90 -31.44
N PRO A 55 -3.44 -22.37 -30.93
CA PRO A 55 -4.19 -21.35 -31.65
C PRO A 55 -3.34 -20.10 -31.71
N ASP A 56 -3.29 -19.48 -32.89
CA ASP A 56 -2.54 -18.28 -33.18
C ASP A 56 -2.79 -17.16 -32.15
N LEU A 57 -1.70 -16.55 -31.71
CA LEU A 57 -1.66 -15.31 -30.95
C LEU A 57 -2.13 -14.15 -31.86
N ASN A 58 -3.42 -14.13 -32.20
CA ASN A 58 -4.07 -12.96 -32.75
C ASN A 58 -5.44 -12.80 -32.10
N GLU A 59 -5.61 -11.62 -31.50
CA GLU A 59 -6.85 -11.05 -30.99
C GLU A 59 -7.40 -11.62 -29.67
N SER A 60 -6.72 -11.28 -28.58
CA SER A 60 -7.41 -11.15 -27.29
C SER A 60 -8.29 -9.89 -27.34
N PRO A 61 -9.60 -9.94 -27.00
CA PRO A 61 -10.40 -8.74 -26.86
C PRO A 61 -9.78 -7.92 -25.74
N SER A 62 -9.37 -6.70 -26.07
CA SER A 62 -8.80 -5.75 -25.12
C SER A 62 -9.85 -5.31 -24.10
N TRP A 63 -10.12 -6.16 -23.12
CA TRP A 63 -10.63 -5.75 -21.81
C TRP A 63 -9.51 -5.10 -21.01
N VAL A 64 -8.68 -4.29 -21.67
CA VAL A 64 -7.98 -3.19 -21.03
C VAL A 64 -9.12 -2.28 -20.60
N SER A 65 -9.58 -2.47 -19.36
CA SER A 65 -10.46 -1.51 -18.72
C SER A 65 -9.91 -0.13 -19.09
N LYS A 66 -10.71 0.69 -19.77
CA LYS A 66 -10.38 2.11 -19.95
C LYS A 66 -10.45 2.71 -18.55
N ARG A 67 -9.44 2.39 -17.75
CA ARG A 67 -9.15 2.99 -16.46
C ARG A 67 -8.96 4.44 -16.84
N ARG A 68 -9.98 5.26 -16.59
CA ARG A 68 -9.83 6.71 -16.72
C ARG A 68 -8.61 7.01 -15.86
N LEU A 69 -7.48 7.31 -16.50
CA LEU A 69 -6.32 7.79 -15.79
C LEU A 69 -6.80 9.09 -15.16
N GLU A 70 -7.00 9.08 -13.85
CA GLU A 70 -7.29 10.30 -13.12
C GLU A 70 -6.21 11.32 -13.50
N PRO A 71 -6.58 12.60 -13.70
CA PRO A 71 -5.60 13.62 -14.04
C PRO A 71 -4.51 13.64 -12.97
N LYS A 72 -3.25 13.45 -13.39
CA LYS A 72 -2.08 13.56 -12.52
C LYS A 72 -1.99 14.99 -11.98
N ARG A 73 -1.56 15.14 -10.72
CA ARG A 73 -1.39 16.43 -10.05
C ARG A 73 0.10 16.65 -9.78
N TYR A 74 0.58 17.85 -10.09
CA TYR A 74 1.98 18.24 -9.90
C TYR A 74 2.07 19.50 -9.04
N VAL A 75 3.11 19.60 -8.21
CA VAL A 75 3.42 20.83 -7.48
C VAL A 75 4.17 21.76 -8.45
N THR A 76 3.48 22.76 -8.98
CA THR A 76 4.06 23.75 -9.90
C THR A 76 4.38 25.09 -9.23
N SER A 77 3.80 25.37 -8.06
CA SER A 77 4.06 26.59 -7.31
C SER A 77 5.32 26.44 -6.45
N ARG A 78 6.33 27.26 -6.74
CA ARG A 78 7.58 27.34 -5.97
C ARG A 78 7.33 27.62 -4.48
N ARG A 79 6.45 28.57 -4.17
CA ARG A 79 6.06 28.90 -2.78
C ARG A 79 5.44 27.70 -2.05
N LEU A 80 4.59 26.94 -2.73
CA LEU A 80 4.01 25.72 -2.16
C LEU A 80 5.09 24.66 -1.91
N ALA A 81 5.97 24.45 -2.90
CA ALA A 81 7.09 23.51 -2.79
C ALA A 81 7.99 23.82 -1.59
N GLU A 82 8.39 25.08 -1.41
CA GLU A 82 9.18 25.54 -0.26
C GLU A 82 8.44 25.30 1.07
N THR A 83 7.14 25.59 1.11
CA THR A 83 6.32 25.35 2.30
C THR A 83 6.29 23.87 2.67
N VAL A 84 6.05 22.99 1.69
CA VAL A 84 6.06 21.53 1.89
C VAL A 84 7.44 21.03 2.31
N ALA A 85 8.51 21.53 1.69
CA ALA A 85 9.88 21.19 2.05
C ALA A 85 10.21 21.55 3.51
N GLN A 86 9.81 22.74 3.98
CA GLN A 86 9.98 23.12 5.39
C GLN A 86 9.15 22.26 6.35
N ILE A 87 7.91 21.89 5.97
CA ILE A 87 7.09 20.97 6.77
C ILE A 87 7.77 19.61 6.92
N LEU A 88 8.31 19.07 5.81
CA LEU A 88 8.96 17.75 5.79
C LEU A 88 10.31 17.74 6.51
N ARG A 89 11.07 18.85 6.44
CA ARG A 89 12.30 19.04 7.22
C ARG A 89 12.05 19.00 8.73
N GLY A 90 10.92 19.56 9.18
CA GLY A 90 10.53 19.59 10.59
C GLY A 90 11.46 20.45 11.48
N LYS A 91 11.24 20.40 12.80
CA LYS A 91 11.90 21.29 13.79
C LYS A 91 13.23 20.77 14.39
N ARG A 92 13.72 19.59 14.01
CA ARG A 92 14.89 18.96 14.67
C ARG A 92 15.97 18.57 13.66
N LYS A 93 17.24 18.75 14.04
CA LYS A 93 18.44 18.12 13.43
C LYS A 93 18.40 16.59 13.65
N ARG A 94 17.42 15.91 13.06
CA ARG A 94 17.40 14.44 13.00
C ARG A 94 18.35 13.99 11.88
N PRO A 95 18.90 12.77 11.94
CA PRO A 95 19.65 12.21 10.81
C PRO A 95 18.79 12.28 9.56
N CYS A 96 19.37 12.68 8.42
CA CYS A 96 18.66 12.85 7.15
C CYS A 96 17.88 11.57 6.81
N HIS A 97 16.56 11.61 6.98
CA HIS A 97 15.68 10.55 6.52
C HIS A 97 15.65 10.56 4.99
N LEU A 98 15.64 9.38 4.37
CA LEU A 98 15.44 9.26 2.92
C LEU A 98 13.98 9.62 2.59
N LEU A 99 13.79 10.58 1.69
CA LEU A 99 12.47 10.95 1.16
C LEU A 99 12.24 10.25 -0.18
N LEU A 100 11.10 9.57 -0.31
CA LEU A 100 10.63 9.03 -1.58
C LEU A 100 9.55 9.98 -2.10
N GLU A 101 9.82 10.66 -3.21
CA GLU A 101 8.88 11.58 -3.85
C GLU A 101 8.18 10.86 -5.01
N CYS A 102 6.86 10.76 -4.98
CA CYS A 102 6.09 10.10 -6.03
C CYS A 102 5.58 11.11 -7.06
N ASN A 103 5.86 10.86 -8.34
CA ASN A 103 5.48 11.71 -9.48
C ASN A 103 5.87 13.20 -9.30
N PRO A 104 7.19 13.50 -9.18
CA PRO A 104 7.67 14.87 -9.10
C PRO A 104 7.28 15.76 -10.29
N GLY A 105 7.04 15.18 -11.47
CA GLY A 105 6.73 15.91 -12.69
C GLY A 105 7.83 16.92 -13.02
N PRO A 106 7.52 18.23 -13.19
CA PRO A 106 8.52 19.25 -13.46
C PRO A 106 9.63 19.42 -12.40
N GLY A 107 9.54 18.75 -11.25
CA GLY A 107 10.63 18.71 -10.27
C GLY A 107 10.74 19.92 -9.34
N ILE A 108 9.75 20.84 -9.33
CA ILE A 108 9.78 22.04 -8.47
C ILE A 108 9.84 21.68 -6.98
N LEU A 109 9.10 20.64 -6.55
CA LEU A 109 9.17 20.14 -5.18
C LEU A 109 10.48 19.39 -4.93
N THR A 110 10.94 18.57 -5.86
CA THR A 110 12.24 17.88 -5.78
C THR A 110 13.37 18.87 -5.56
N GLN A 111 13.41 19.94 -6.34
CA GLN A 111 14.39 21.02 -6.20
C GLN A 111 14.31 21.66 -4.81
N ALA A 112 13.11 22.09 -4.37
CA ALA A 112 12.92 22.70 -3.05
C ALA A 112 13.33 21.75 -1.90
N LEU A 113 13.11 20.45 -2.02
CA LEU A 113 13.55 19.46 -1.03
C LEU A 113 15.07 19.37 -0.96
N LEU A 114 15.74 19.31 -2.11
CA LEU A 114 17.20 19.18 -2.18
C LEU A 114 17.92 20.42 -1.66
N GLU A 115 17.40 21.62 -1.93
CA GLU A 115 17.92 22.87 -1.40
C GLU A 115 17.88 22.92 0.15
N THR A 116 16.97 22.17 0.79
CA THR A 116 16.97 22.02 2.26
C THR A 116 18.01 21.02 2.79
N GLY A 117 18.79 20.39 1.90
CA GLY A 117 19.74 19.32 2.22
C GLY A 117 19.08 17.95 2.39
N ALA A 118 17.84 17.76 1.93
CA ALA A 118 17.17 16.47 2.00
C ALA A 118 17.79 15.45 1.05
N LYS A 119 17.76 14.16 1.43
CA LYS A 119 18.12 13.06 0.54
C LYS A 119 16.84 12.54 -0.11
N VAL A 120 16.69 12.72 -1.43
CA VAL A 120 15.46 12.42 -2.17
C VAL A 120 15.68 11.30 -3.19
N VAL A 121 14.70 10.42 -3.34
CA VAL A 121 14.55 9.47 -4.44
C VAL A 121 13.22 9.75 -5.13
N ALA A 122 13.28 10.17 -6.39
CA ALA A 122 12.11 10.40 -7.22
C ALA A 122 11.60 9.10 -7.84
N LEU A 123 10.30 8.82 -7.68
CA LEU A 123 9.56 7.74 -8.32
C LEU A 123 8.62 8.34 -9.38
N GLU A 124 9.15 8.62 -10.56
CA GLU A 124 8.40 9.22 -11.68
C GLU A 124 7.80 8.13 -12.59
N SER A 125 6.51 8.27 -12.88
CA SER A 125 5.77 7.33 -13.76
C SER A 125 5.78 7.76 -15.22
N ASP A 126 5.92 9.06 -15.49
CA ASP A 126 6.00 9.61 -16.84
C ASP A 126 7.45 9.90 -17.22
N ARG A 127 7.98 9.06 -18.13
CA ARG A 127 9.38 9.11 -18.55
C ARG A 127 9.79 10.43 -19.19
N THR A 128 8.83 11.24 -19.66
CA THR A 128 9.13 12.55 -20.25
C THR A 128 9.74 13.54 -19.26
N PHE A 129 9.50 13.37 -17.96
CA PHE A 129 10.08 14.23 -16.92
C PHE A 129 11.46 13.75 -16.43
N ILE A 130 11.83 12.50 -16.70
CA ILE A 130 13.08 11.91 -16.19
C ILE A 130 14.33 12.70 -16.62
N PRO A 131 14.52 13.09 -17.90
CA PRO A 131 15.72 13.81 -18.32
C PRO A 131 15.96 15.08 -17.49
N HIS A 132 14.92 15.88 -17.27
CA HIS A 132 15.03 17.11 -16.48
C HIS A 132 15.32 16.83 -15.01
N LEU A 133 14.79 15.75 -14.42
CA LEU A 133 15.07 15.37 -13.04
C LEU A 133 16.52 14.87 -12.83
N GLU A 134 17.17 14.40 -13.88
CA GLU A 134 18.56 13.92 -13.87
C GLU A 134 19.58 15.00 -14.27
N GLU A 135 19.13 16.07 -14.92
CA GLU A 135 20.01 17.16 -15.36
C GLU A 135 20.63 17.93 -14.17
N PRO A 136 21.85 18.49 -14.34
CA PRO A 136 22.47 19.34 -13.34
C PRO A 136 21.62 20.58 -13.05
N TRP A 137 21.47 20.90 -11.75
CA TRP A 137 20.59 21.95 -11.19
C TRP A 137 20.64 23.33 -11.86
N SER A 138 21.72 23.66 -12.58
CA SER A 138 21.86 24.90 -13.35
C SER A 138 20.95 25.01 -14.57
N SER A 139 20.30 23.92 -15.02
CA SER A 139 19.36 23.94 -16.16
C SER A 139 17.89 24.11 -15.75
N PHE A 140 17.55 24.02 -14.46
CA PHE A 140 16.16 24.05 -13.97
C PHE A 140 15.47 25.42 -14.08
N ASP A 141 16.23 26.51 -14.22
CA ASP A 141 15.67 27.87 -14.30
C ASP A 141 14.78 28.10 -15.55
N ILE A 142 14.85 27.20 -16.54
CA ILE A 142 14.18 27.36 -17.84
C ILE A 142 12.65 27.29 -17.74
N TYR A 143 12.09 26.49 -16.83
CA TYR A 143 10.62 26.38 -16.69
C TYR A 143 9.98 27.55 -15.94
N THR A 144 10.75 28.31 -15.16
CA THR A 144 10.23 29.51 -14.48
C THR A 144 10.13 30.72 -15.41
N GLN A 145 10.96 30.78 -16.47
CA GLN A 145 11.02 31.92 -17.36
C GLN A 145 10.28 31.72 -18.70
N ASN A 146 10.21 30.49 -19.23
CA ASN A 146 9.70 30.25 -20.60
C ASN A 146 8.47 29.32 -20.69
N GLY A 147 7.90 28.88 -19.58
CA GLY A 147 6.74 27.99 -19.56
C GLY A 147 5.39 28.70 -19.72
N GLN A 148 5.13 29.36 -20.86
CA GLN A 148 3.73 29.44 -21.31
C GLN A 148 3.35 28.02 -21.74
N PRO A 149 2.42 27.32 -21.07
CA PRO A 149 1.88 26.10 -21.63
C PRO A 149 1.27 26.45 -22.99
N GLU A 150 1.70 25.80 -24.06
CA GLU A 150 1.00 25.87 -25.33
C GLU A 150 -0.48 25.62 -25.06
N LYS A 151 -1.31 26.64 -25.32
CA LYS A 151 -2.75 26.57 -25.04
C LYS A 151 -3.30 25.38 -25.83
N PRO A 152 -3.80 24.31 -25.18
CA PRO A 152 -4.53 23.30 -25.91
C PRO A 152 -5.72 23.98 -26.57
N LYS A 153 -5.84 23.87 -27.90
CA LYS A 153 -6.99 24.33 -28.69
C LYS A 153 -8.22 23.51 -28.31
N ARG A 154 -8.77 23.76 -27.12
CA ARG A 154 -10.10 23.34 -26.70
C ARG A 154 -10.55 24.25 -25.56
N ARG A 155 -11.06 25.43 -25.94
CA ARG A 155 -12.00 26.20 -25.12
C ARG A 155 -13.29 25.36 -24.97
N LYS A 156 -13.31 24.46 -23.99
CA LYS A 156 -14.53 24.10 -23.29
C LYS A 156 -14.28 24.48 -21.84
N SER A 157 -15.10 25.39 -21.32
CA SER A 157 -15.03 25.96 -19.98
C SER A 157 -14.47 24.97 -18.97
N LEU A 158 -13.20 25.14 -18.63
CA LEU A 158 -12.69 24.66 -17.35
C LEU A 158 -13.22 25.66 -16.34
N GLU A 159 -14.45 25.44 -15.88
CA GLU A 159 -14.79 25.86 -14.53
C GLU A 159 -13.67 25.28 -13.66
N LEU A 160 -12.75 26.14 -13.23
CA LEU A 160 -11.77 25.82 -12.21
C LEU A 160 -12.57 25.51 -10.96
N ILE A 161 -13.02 24.25 -10.83
CA ILE A 161 -13.46 23.71 -9.56
C ILE A 161 -12.26 23.90 -8.66
N GLN A 162 -12.30 24.90 -7.78
CA GLN A 162 -11.33 25.07 -6.72
C GLN A 162 -11.44 23.83 -5.83
N GLN A 163 -10.67 22.80 -6.17
CA GLN A 163 -10.57 21.60 -5.36
C GLN A 163 -9.61 21.91 -4.22
N ASN A 164 -10.14 21.94 -2.99
CA ASN A 164 -9.30 22.00 -1.81
C ASN A 164 -8.51 20.70 -1.69
N LEU A 165 -7.17 20.80 -1.66
CA LEU A 165 -6.26 19.68 -1.48
C LEU A 165 -5.69 19.69 -0.07
N TYR A 166 -5.67 18.51 0.57
CA TYR A 166 -5.13 18.32 1.92
C TYR A 166 -3.87 17.49 1.86
N PHE A 167 -2.80 18.00 2.46
CA PHE A 167 -1.56 17.24 2.64
C PHE A 167 -1.64 16.44 3.95
N ILE A 168 -1.90 15.13 3.84
CA ILE A 168 -2.20 14.26 5.00
C ILE A 168 -0.97 13.42 5.35
N ARG A 169 -0.57 13.46 6.62
CA ARG A 169 0.46 12.57 7.17
C ARG A 169 -0.16 11.32 7.78
N MET A 170 0.07 10.17 7.15
CA MET A 170 -0.32 8.86 7.67
C MET A 170 0.90 8.20 8.35
N THR A 171 0.78 7.88 9.64
CA THR A 171 1.82 7.19 10.40
C THR A 171 1.22 5.93 11.03
N PRO A 172 1.65 4.71 10.63
CA PRO A 172 1.16 3.48 11.22
C PRO A 172 1.33 3.47 12.75
N ARG A 173 0.29 3.06 13.47
CA ARG A 173 0.33 2.97 14.93
C ARG A 173 1.21 1.78 15.33
N ARG A 174 2.09 1.99 16.31
CA ARG A 174 2.92 0.91 16.89
C ARG A 174 2.08 -0.20 17.53
N SER A 175 0.91 0.16 18.04
CA SER A 175 -0.07 -0.73 18.67
C SER A 175 -1.16 -1.20 17.71
N LEU A 176 -0.94 -1.11 16.39
CA LEU A 176 -1.93 -1.58 15.41
C LEU A 176 -2.17 -3.08 15.59
N PHE A 177 -1.11 -3.86 15.51
CA PHE A 177 -1.14 -5.31 15.73
C PHE A 177 -0.99 -5.66 17.21
N THR A 178 -1.66 -6.74 17.59
CA THR A 178 -1.74 -7.31 18.94
C THR A 178 -1.61 -8.83 18.84
N GLU A 179 -1.76 -9.53 19.96
CA GLU A 179 -1.80 -11.00 19.97
C GLU A 179 -2.99 -11.55 19.17
N ASN A 180 -4.10 -10.82 19.15
CA ASN A 180 -5.35 -11.26 18.53
C ASN A 180 -5.66 -10.61 17.17
N LEU A 181 -5.05 -9.45 16.86
CA LEU A 181 -5.07 -8.84 15.52
C LEU A 181 -3.66 -8.82 14.94
N SER A 182 -3.40 -9.68 13.97
CA SER A 182 -2.07 -9.94 13.41
C SER A 182 -2.05 -9.84 11.88
N PRO A 183 -0.86 -9.79 11.25
CA PRO A 183 -0.72 -9.88 9.79
C PRO A 183 -1.21 -11.22 9.19
N ILE A 184 -1.57 -12.21 9.99
CA ILE A 184 -2.04 -13.52 9.52
C ILE A 184 -3.57 -13.57 9.42
N ASN A 185 -4.29 -12.84 10.29
CA ASN A 185 -5.76 -12.88 10.36
C ASN A 185 -6.43 -11.55 9.99
N TYR A 186 -5.69 -10.59 9.44
CA TYR A 186 -6.26 -9.27 9.05
C TYR A 186 -7.32 -9.39 7.94
N ASN A 187 -7.25 -10.42 7.10
CA ASN A 187 -8.27 -10.70 6.07
C ASN A 187 -9.62 -11.00 6.71
N VAL A 188 -9.67 -11.80 7.78
CA VAL A 188 -10.90 -12.07 8.53
C VAL A 188 -11.45 -10.80 9.17
N PHE A 189 -10.58 -9.94 9.71
CA PHE A 189 -11.00 -8.62 10.21
C PHE A 189 -11.60 -7.75 9.09
N PHE A 190 -11.00 -7.75 7.89
CA PHE A 190 -11.51 -7.01 6.75
C PHE A 190 -12.84 -7.59 6.25
N HIS A 191 -13.01 -8.90 6.25
CA HIS A 191 -14.27 -9.57 5.96
C HIS A 191 -15.36 -9.14 6.96
N MET A 192 -15.08 -9.18 8.26
CA MET A 192 -15.99 -8.70 9.30
C MET A 192 -16.44 -7.25 9.05
N LEU A 193 -15.49 -6.35 8.74
CA LEU A 193 -15.79 -4.96 8.42
C LEU A 193 -16.67 -4.86 7.17
N LYS A 194 -16.29 -5.49 6.05
CA LYS A 194 -17.05 -5.48 4.79
C LYS A 194 -18.48 -5.98 5.02
N HIS A 195 -18.64 -7.09 5.75
CA HIS A 195 -19.95 -7.66 6.07
C HIS A 195 -20.82 -6.70 6.89
N CYS A 196 -20.26 -6.06 7.93
CA CYS A 196 -20.98 -5.07 8.74
C CYS A 196 -21.40 -3.85 7.90
N PHE A 197 -20.49 -3.31 7.09
CA PHE A 197 -20.78 -2.11 6.30
C PHE A 197 -21.68 -2.38 5.07
N GLY A 198 -21.81 -3.63 4.62
CA GLY A 198 -22.76 -4.03 3.58
C GLY A 198 -24.23 -3.71 3.93
N LYS A 199 -24.60 -3.82 5.22
CA LYS A 199 -25.91 -3.36 5.75
C LYS A 199 -25.73 -2.40 6.92
N ARG A 200 -25.00 -1.30 6.72
CA ARG A 200 -24.60 -0.35 7.78
C ARG A 200 -25.70 0.13 8.75
N ASN A 201 -26.97 0.12 8.35
CA ASN A 201 -28.09 0.58 9.19
C ASN A 201 -28.69 -0.53 10.09
N ALA A 202 -28.29 -1.79 9.89
CA ALA A 202 -28.72 -2.93 10.69
C ALA A 202 -28.04 -2.95 12.08
N ARG A 203 -28.57 -3.79 12.98
CA ARG A 203 -27.99 -3.95 14.32
C ARG A 203 -26.70 -4.77 14.21
N LEU A 204 -25.73 -4.45 15.05
CA LEU A 204 -24.47 -5.18 15.09
C LEU A 204 -24.69 -6.67 15.41
N ILE A 205 -25.62 -6.98 16.32
CA ILE A 205 -25.94 -8.37 16.71
C ILE A 205 -26.39 -9.22 15.51
N ASP A 206 -27.18 -8.63 14.60
CA ASP A 206 -27.68 -9.33 13.41
C ASP A 206 -26.52 -9.74 12.48
N HIS A 207 -25.46 -8.92 12.41
CA HIS A 207 -24.25 -9.27 11.67
C HIS A 207 -23.39 -10.31 12.39
N LEU A 208 -23.24 -10.20 13.71
CA LEU A 208 -22.44 -11.14 14.50
C LEU A 208 -22.96 -12.56 14.40
N ASN A 209 -24.28 -12.75 14.45
CA ASN A 209 -24.93 -14.04 14.29
C ASN A 209 -24.64 -14.71 12.94
N SER A 210 -24.23 -13.96 11.91
CA SER A 210 -23.82 -14.51 10.61
C SER A 210 -22.30 -14.66 10.45
N LEU A 211 -21.51 -14.08 11.36
CA LEU A 211 -20.05 -14.01 11.25
C LEU A 211 -19.34 -14.98 12.20
N THR A 212 -19.96 -15.34 13.31
CA THR A 212 -19.31 -16.15 14.35
C THR A 212 -20.32 -17.07 15.04
N PRO A 213 -19.92 -18.30 15.43
CA PRO A 213 -20.73 -19.16 16.29
C PRO A 213 -20.67 -18.75 17.77
N VAL A 214 -19.81 -17.81 18.14
CA VAL A 214 -19.71 -17.28 19.51
C VAL A 214 -20.97 -16.50 19.85
N ASP A 215 -21.43 -16.59 21.10
CA ASP A 215 -22.64 -15.89 21.53
C ASP A 215 -22.50 -14.36 21.31
N ALA A 216 -23.32 -13.84 20.41
CA ALA A 216 -23.25 -12.45 19.99
C ALA A 216 -23.63 -11.48 21.13
N MET A 217 -24.51 -11.89 22.05
CA MET A 217 -24.87 -11.06 23.19
C MET A 217 -23.72 -10.97 24.19
N ASP A 218 -23.03 -12.08 24.46
CA ASP A 218 -21.83 -12.11 25.30
C ASP A 218 -20.72 -11.23 24.72
N ILE A 219 -20.51 -11.28 23.41
CA ILE A 219 -19.55 -10.40 22.73
C ILE A 219 -19.94 -8.93 22.94
N LEU A 220 -21.21 -8.56 22.71
CA LEU A 220 -21.68 -7.18 22.89
C LEU A 220 -21.53 -6.71 24.35
N MET A 221 -21.80 -7.57 25.32
CA MET A 221 -21.59 -7.28 26.74
C MET A 221 -20.12 -7.01 27.06
N GLN A 222 -19.20 -7.83 26.53
CA GLN A 222 -17.76 -7.67 26.74
C GLN A 222 -17.24 -6.34 26.16
N ILE A 223 -17.73 -5.93 24.99
CA ILE A 223 -17.39 -4.63 24.39
C ILE A 223 -18.25 -3.46 24.93
N LYS A 224 -19.08 -3.70 25.96
CA LYS A 224 -19.94 -2.71 26.63
C LYS A 224 -20.88 -1.99 25.65
N LYS A 225 -21.51 -2.73 24.74
CA LYS A 225 -22.49 -2.21 23.79
C LYS A 225 -23.88 -2.77 24.07
N ASN A 226 -24.89 -1.95 23.76
CA ASN A 226 -26.29 -2.35 23.84
C ASN A 226 -26.66 -3.26 22.66
N GLU A 227 -27.53 -4.24 22.88
CA GLU A 227 -28.11 -5.15 21.86
C GLU A 227 -28.65 -4.40 20.62
N LYS A 228 -29.25 -3.23 20.81
CA LYS A 228 -29.86 -2.42 19.75
C LYS A 228 -28.85 -1.52 19.00
N VAL A 229 -27.55 -1.64 19.29
CA VAL A 229 -26.52 -0.81 18.65
C VAL A 229 -26.47 -1.08 17.15
N LYS A 230 -26.42 0.00 16.36
CA LYS A 230 -26.25 -0.07 14.90
C LYS A 230 -24.78 -0.03 14.53
N VAL A 231 -24.43 -0.62 13.39
CA VAL A 231 -23.06 -0.61 12.84
C VAL A 231 -22.51 0.81 12.69
N THR A 232 -23.33 1.77 12.24
CA THR A 232 -22.92 3.19 12.12
C THR A 232 -22.51 3.86 13.43
N ASN A 233 -22.90 3.29 14.57
CA ASN A 233 -22.64 3.84 15.90
C ASN A 233 -21.44 3.17 16.60
N ILE A 234 -20.72 2.30 15.87
CA ILE A 234 -19.53 1.60 16.36
C ILE A 234 -18.28 2.38 15.91
N TYR A 235 -17.40 2.71 16.86
CA TYR A 235 -16.15 3.40 16.56
C TYR A 235 -15.09 2.42 16.04
N PRO A 236 -14.06 2.89 15.31
CA PRO A 236 -13.00 2.01 14.80
C PRO A 236 -12.31 1.16 15.88
N GLU A 237 -12.10 1.72 17.08
CA GLU A 237 -11.51 0.98 18.21
C GLU A 237 -12.46 -0.10 18.75
N ASP A 238 -13.77 0.13 18.69
CA ASP A 238 -14.77 -0.86 19.10
C ASP A 238 -14.83 -2.03 18.11
N PHE A 239 -14.66 -1.79 16.80
CA PHE A 239 -14.51 -2.88 15.83
C PHE A 239 -13.24 -3.69 16.07
N LYS A 240 -12.14 -3.04 16.43
CA LYS A 240 -10.90 -3.74 16.81
C LYS A 240 -11.14 -4.62 18.03
N ARG A 241 -11.71 -4.06 19.11
CA ARG A 241 -12.03 -4.82 20.34
C ARG A 241 -13.00 -5.96 20.08
N LEU A 242 -14.01 -5.75 19.23
CA LEU A 242 -14.97 -6.76 18.82
C LEU A 242 -14.26 -7.97 18.20
N PHE A 243 -13.39 -7.72 17.22
CA PHE A 243 -12.60 -8.76 16.57
C PHE A 243 -11.69 -9.49 17.56
N GLU A 244 -10.95 -8.74 18.37
CA GLU A 244 -10.03 -9.32 19.38
C GLU A 244 -10.79 -10.13 20.44
N THR A 245 -12.02 -9.74 20.80
CA THR A 245 -12.88 -10.46 21.74
C THR A 245 -13.29 -11.82 21.19
N ILE A 246 -13.70 -11.87 19.93
CA ILE A 246 -14.06 -13.12 19.24
C ILE A 246 -12.81 -14.01 19.13
N GLU A 247 -11.67 -13.43 18.75
CA GLU A 247 -10.39 -14.15 18.70
C GLU A 247 -9.88 -14.64 20.06
N CYS A 248 -10.24 -14.00 21.17
CA CYS A 248 -9.89 -14.45 22.52
C CYS A 248 -10.75 -15.61 23.05
N SER A 249 -11.87 -15.93 22.39
CA SER A 249 -12.78 -16.99 22.86
C SER A 249 -12.09 -18.36 22.88
N LYS A 250 -12.28 -19.12 23.96
CA LYS A 250 -11.56 -20.39 24.21
C LYS A 250 -12.41 -21.65 23.98
N ASP A 251 -13.73 -21.53 24.02
CA ASP A 251 -14.64 -22.67 24.05
C ASP A 251 -15.14 -23.12 22.66
N TYR A 252 -14.57 -22.55 21.60
CA TYR A 252 -15.03 -22.75 20.22
C TYR A 252 -13.90 -23.33 19.35
N ALA A 253 -14.19 -24.46 18.67
CA ALA A 253 -13.26 -25.07 17.72
C ALA A 253 -12.97 -24.16 16.51
N TYR A 254 -13.96 -23.36 16.10
CA TYR A 254 -13.86 -22.35 15.05
C TYR A 254 -14.52 -21.06 15.54
N LYS A 255 -13.87 -19.91 15.34
CA LYS A 255 -14.32 -18.62 15.87
C LYS A 255 -15.04 -17.76 14.84
N TRP A 256 -14.86 -18.06 13.56
CA TRP A 256 -15.42 -17.30 12.44
C TRP A 256 -16.06 -18.23 11.43
N VAL A 257 -17.18 -17.76 10.87
CA VAL A 257 -17.80 -18.31 9.66
C VAL A 257 -17.22 -17.54 8.49
N TYR A 258 -16.05 -17.98 8.02
CA TYR A 258 -15.32 -17.36 6.91
C TYR A 258 -14.82 -18.44 5.96
N ASP A 259 -15.10 -18.26 4.68
CA ASP A 259 -14.62 -19.09 3.58
C ASP A 259 -13.81 -18.19 2.64
N ASP A 260 -12.51 -18.50 2.50
CA ASP A 260 -11.54 -17.75 1.69
C ASP A 260 -11.95 -17.66 0.20
N SER A 261 -12.83 -18.54 -0.28
CA SER A 261 -13.26 -18.55 -1.70
C SER A 261 -14.16 -17.37 -2.11
N MET A 262 -14.62 -16.55 -1.15
CA MET A 262 -15.60 -15.49 -1.39
C MET A 262 -15.01 -14.12 -1.77
N GLU A 263 -13.68 -13.96 -1.79
CA GLU A 263 -13.05 -12.64 -2.01
C GLU A 263 -12.80 -12.26 -3.49
N ASP A 264 -12.92 -13.20 -4.43
CA ASP A 264 -12.51 -12.99 -5.84
C ASP A 264 -13.59 -12.41 -6.78
N THR A 265 -14.73 -11.92 -6.27
CA THR A 265 -15.87 -11.50 -7.12
C THR A 265 -16.19 -10.00 -7.13
N SER A 266 -15.32 -9.12 -6.61
CA SER A 266 -15.56 -7.66 -6.59
C SER A 266 -14.55 -6.83 -7.38
#